data_AF-A0A1Y1BHP1-F1
#
_entry.id   AF-A0A1Y1BHP1-F1
#
_cell.length_a   1.000
_cell.length_b   1.000
_cell.length_c   1.000
_cell.angle_alpha   90.00
_cell.angle_beta   90.00
_cell.angle_gamma   90.00
#
_symmetry.space_group_name_H-M   'P 1'
#
loop_
_entity.id
_entity.type
_entity.pdbx_description
1 polymer ?
#
loop_
_entity_poly.entity_id
_entity_poly.type
_entity_poly.pdbx_seq_one_letter_code
_entity_poly.pdbx_strand_id
1 'polypeptide(L)'
;MAPFPPSAAAADAGAPTEPQRALLARLQAYAPDAPDAPLPYSRRLAEAERWPYAHALAVIDEYKRFAFLAQVAGHPVTPSHAVDAAWHLHLQYTREYWDVFCADVLRAPLHHVPGAGAPDEAAQYARHYRQTLDSYRRLFGCEPPEAIWPRPVAEPAVPADAPVQRAELRDGPSSAPAARPRRWRRFAKFAWPTAAISVAATCASASASDFNVLDFSGPDFLGLFYVPLCIAALLLIAGLQWIEYRHRAWGTRAPESSPDLSAEEAAYLAGGGARMAQVAMLSLAHAGAIELRMSKVHGARVRIDDPRHAGAYGADWEWLRRQPGGETSCHAFRQRLAWREADCAAALQRKGWLWAPGEMRATRMAARAILLLVFGAGAAKLAVGLTRGRPVLLLMIFMTAFMVAYHFMAGRLPGLGRGGMTRGGEAALDAHCDERRGERATPDGLLWTAALFGAGALAGTVWAAHSKVLMAPPPVAVNSGGSSGSSDSYTGDGSSSSSCSSSSSCSSSSCGGCSSN
;
A
#
# COMPACT_ATOMS: atom_id res chain seq x y z
N MET A 1 -9.14 31.72 58.80
CA MET A 1 -9.96 32.26 57.69
C MET A 1 -9.07 33.21 56.90
N ALA A 2 -8.53 32.74 55.77
CA ALA A 2 -7.83 33.56 54.79
C ALA A 2 -8.11 32.89 53.43
N PRO A 3 -8.72 33.60 52.46
CA PRO A 3 -9.20 32.98 51.23
C PRO A 3 -8.06 32.76 50.24
N PHE A 4 -8.07 31.61 49.59
CA PHE A 4 -7.26 31.31 48.41
C PHE A 4 -7.61 32.30 47.29
N PRO A 5 -6.63 32.80 46.51
CA PRO A 5 -6.93 33.64 45.36
C PRO A 5 -7.65 32.81 44.28
N PRO A 6 -8.69 33.35 43.62
CA PRO A 6 -9.39 32.65 42.57
C PRO A 6 -8.51 32.47 41.33
N SER A 7 -8.57 31.27 40.78
CA SER A 7 -7.96 30.84 39.53
C SER A 7 -8.27 31.80 38.38
N ALA A 8 -7.26 32.51 37.90
CA ALA A 8 -7.31 33.22 36.63
C ALA A 8 -7.21 32.22 35.47
N ALA A 9 -8.36 31.68 35.03
CA ALA A 9 -8.48 31.03 33.72
C ALA A 9 -9.95 30.86 33.30
N ALA A 10 -10.70 31.95 33.31
CA ALA A 10 -11.87 32.11 32.44
C ALA A 10 -11.59 33.35 31.59
N ALA A 11 -10.68 33.21 30.62
CA ALA A 11 -10.39 34.26 29.66
C ALA A 11 -11.41 34.16 28.51
N ASP A 12 -12.04 35.30 28.26
CA ASP A 12 -12.97 35.63 27.19
C ASP A 12 -12.63 35.05 25.81
N ALA A 13 -13.66 34.98 24.96
CA ALA A 13 -13.55 34.82 23.50
C ALA A 13 -12.82 36.02 22.86
N GLY A 14 -11.55 36.20 23.20
CA GLY A 14 -10.71 37.32 22.82
C GLY A 14 -9.95 37.09 21.52
N ALA A 15 -9.74 38.18 20.77
CA ALA A 15 -8.91 38.21 19.58
C ALA A 15 -7.56 37.49 19.76
N PRO A 16 -7.01 36.84 18.70
CA PRO A 16 -5.76 36.11 18.80
C PRO A 16 -4.64 36.99 19.38
N THR A 17 -3.91 36.44 20.34
CA THR A 17 -2.77 37.08 21.00
C THR A 17 -1.66 37.42 19.99
N GLU A 18 -0.75 38.32 20.34
CA GLU A 18 0.36 38.72 19.44
C GLU A 18 1.18 37.52 18.91
N PRO A 19 1.57 36.53 19.75
CA PRO A 19 2.25 35.33 19.25
C PRO A 19 1.40 34.50 18.29
N GLN A 20 0.08 34.41 18.52
CA GLN A 20 -0.85 33.70 17.65
C GLN A 20 -0.99 34.42 16.29
N ARG A 21 -1.07 35.75 16.27
CA ARG A 21 -1.07 36.55 15.04
C ARG A 21 0.21 36.35 14.23
N ALA A 22 1.36 36.36 14.89
CA ALA A 22 2.65 36.13 14.24
C ALA A 22 2.76 34.70 13.64
N LEU A 23 2.26 33.67 14.34
CA LEU A 23 2.20 32.31 13.80
C LEU A 23 1.28 32.22 12.58
N LEU A 24 0.09 32.82 12.65
CA LEU A 24 -0.86 32.82 11.55
C LEU A 24 -0.29 33.51 10.30
N ALA A 25 0.41 34.63 10.47
CA ALA A 25 1.07 35.34 9.37
C ALA A 25 2.15 34.48 8.68
N ARG A 26 2.97 33.74 9.45
CA ARG A 26 3.95 32.80 8.88
C ARG A 26 3.28 31.68 8.09
N LEU A 27 2.22 31.09 8.63
CA LEU A 27 1.46 30.02 7.97
C LEU A 27 0.78 30.50 6.67
N GLN A 28 0.28 31.74 6.65
CA GLN A 28 -0.30 32.34 5.45
C GLN A 28 0.74 32.62 4.37
N ALA A 29 1.93 33.09 4.75
CA ALA A 29 3.03 33.36 3.82
C ALA A 29 3.70 32.08 3.30
N TYR A 30 3.61 30.97 4.03
CA TYR A 30 4.21 29.70 3.67
C TYR A 30 3.50 29.04 2.47
N ALA A 31 4.28 28.49 1.53
CA ALA A 31 3.80 27.68 0.42
C ALA A 31 4.59 26.36 0.35
N PRO A 32 3.93 25.19 0.40
CA PRO A 32 4.60 23.89 0.25
C PRO A 32 5.01 23.60 -1.20
N ASP A 33 4.55 24.40 -2.16
CA ASP A 33 4.92 24.26 -3.56
C ASP A 33 6.29 24.89 -3.83
N ALA A 34 7.26 24.07 -4.21
CA ALA A 34 8.53 24.56 -4.72
C ALA A 34 8.35 25.12 -6.14
N PRO A 35 8.78 26.37 -6.42
CA PRO A 35 8.52 27.04 -7.70
C PRO A 35 9.15 26.35 -8.91
N ASP A 36 10.26 25.65 -8.71
CA ASP A 36 11.01 24.96 -9.76
C ASP A 36 10.66 23.46 -9.89
N ALA A 37 9.69 22.96 -9.11
CA ALA A 37 9.33 21.55 -9.15
C ALA A 37 8.48 21.20 -10.38
N PRO A 38 8.86 20.18 -11.18
CA PRO A 38 8.06 19.76 -12.34
C PRO A 38 6.65 19.30 -11.99
N LEU A 39 6.47 18.79 -10.77
CA LEU A 39 5.16 18.43 -10.22
C LEU A 39 5.10 18.89 -8.75
N PRO A 40 4.53 20.08 -8.48
CA PRO A 40 4.48 20.68 -7.15
C PRO A 40 3.56 19.90 -6.20
N TYR A 41 3.70 20.14 -4.91
CA TYR A 41 3.01 19.41 -3.85
C TYR A 41 1.48 19.45 -4.03
N SER A 42 0.92 20.62 -4.35
CA SER A 42 -0.52 20.82 -4.59
C SER A 42 -1.06 19.98 -5.76
N ARG A 43 -0.26 19.79 -6.81
CA ARG A 43 -0.62 18.94 -7.96
C ARG A 43 -0.57 17.46 -7.60
N ARG A 44 0.44 17.05 -6.83
CA ARG A 44 0.51 15.67 -6.32
C ARG A 44 -0.64 15.33 -5.39
N LEU A 45 -1.03 16.26 -4.52
CA LEU A 45 -2.18 16.10 -3.65
C LEU A 45 -3.47 15.90 -4.47
N ALA A 46 -3.67 16.73 -5.51
CA ALA A 46 -4.81 16.62 -6.40
C ALA A 46 -4.85 15.27 -7.14
N GLU A 47 -3.71 14.78 -7.64
CA GLU A 47 -3.61 13.49 -8.35
C GLU A 47 -3.82 12.30 -7.42
N ALA A 48 -3.20 12.32 -6.23
CA ALA A 48 -3.28 11.23 -5.26
C ALA A 48 -4.72 11.02 -4.75
N GLU A 49 -5.40 12.11 -4.40
CA GLU A 49 -6.77 12.07 -3.87
C GLU A 49 -7.85 12.17 -4.97
N ARG A 50 -7.42 12.30 -6.24
CA ARG A 50 -8.29 12.51 -7.41
C ARG A 50 -9.22 13.73 -7.26
N TRP A 51 -8.72 14.79 -6.65
CA TRP A 51 -9.46 16.04 -6.44
C TRP A 51 -9.27 17.02 -7.60
N PRO A 52 -10.28 17.87 -7.87
CA PRO A 52 -10.06 19.07 -8.65
C PRO A 52 -8.93 19.90 -8.03
N TYR A 53 -8.05 20.47 -8.85
CA TYR A 53 -6.89 21.21 -8.36
C TYR A 53 -7.26 22.37 -7.42
N ALA A 54 -8.35 23.09 -7.70
CA ALA A 54 -8.86 24.15 -6.83
C ALA A 54 -9.28 23.63 -5.44
N HIS A 55 -9.80 22.41 -5.35
CA HIS A 55 -10.15 21.80 -4.08
C HIS A 55 -8.90 21.42 -3.28
N ALA A 56 -7.87 20.88 -3.94
CA ALA A 56 -6.59 20.59 -3.29
C ALA A 56 -5.95 21.85 -2.69
N LEU A 57 -5.98 22.99 -3.41
CA LEU A 57 -5.51 24.27 -2.87
C LEU A 57 -6.30 24.71 -1.63
N ALA A 58 -7.64 24.59 -1.66
CA ALA A 58 -8.47 24.91 -0.50
C ALA A 58 -8.17 24.00 0.70
N VAL A 59 -7.92 22.70 0.47
CA VAL A 59 -7.51 21.76 1.52
C VAL A 59 -6.15 22.12 2.11
N ILE A 60 -5.21 22.61 1.31
CA ILE A 60 -3.89 23.07 1.80
C ILE A 60 -4.04 24.28 2.73
N ASP A 61 -4.93 25.20 2.42
CA ASP A 61 -5.23 26.34 3.30
C ASP A 61 -5.88 25.88 4.62
N GLU A 62 -6.78 24.91 4.57
CA GLU A 62 -7.35 24.31 5.78
C GLU A 62 -6.33 23.48 6.58
N TYR A 63 -5.37 22.84 5.92
CA TYR A 63 -4.25 22.18 6.58
C TYR A 63 -3.37 23.16 7.37
N LYS A 64 -3.09 24.34 6.81
CA LYS A 64 -2.39 25.40 7.54
C LYS A 64 -3.19 25.87 8.77
N ARG A 65 -4.52 26.01 8.63
CA ARG A 65 -5.41 26.33 9.76
C ARG A 65 -5.42 25.24 10.83
N PHE A 66 -5.41 23.98 10.44
CA PHE A 66 -5.26 22.87 11.38
C PHE A 66 -3.92 22.90 12.10
N ALA A 67 -2.81 23.16 11.40
CA ALA A 67 -1.49 23.28 12.01
C ALA A 67 -1.44 24.44 13.03
N PHE A 68 -2.14 25.55 12.76
CA PHE A 68 -2.34 26.60 13.75
C PHE A 68 -3.11 26.09 14.97
N LEU A 69 -4.25 25.42 14.78
CA LEU A 69 -5.06 24.87 15.88
C LEU A 69 -4.25 23.90 16.76
N ALA A 70 -3.41 23.06 16.15
CA ALA A 70 -2.55 22.13 16.89
C ALA A 70 -1.59 22.81 17.86
N GLN A 71 -1.19 24.06 17.60
CA GLN A 71 -0.28 24.82 18.47
C GLN A 71 -1.01 25.62 19.55
N VAL A 72 -2.27 25.99 19.33
CA VAL A 72 -2.94 27.01 20.16
C VAL A 72 -4.18 26.51 20.90
N ALA A 73 -4.76 25.37 20.50
CA ALA A 73 -6.02 24.88 21.06
C ALA A 73 -5.91 24.41 22.52
N GLY A 74 -4.70 24.10 23.00
CA GLY A 74 -4.45 23.65 24.38
C GLY A 74 -4.98 22.24 24.68
N HIS A 75 -5.46 21.52 23.66
CA HIS A 75 -5.92 20.13 23.73
C HIS A 75 -5.48 19.38 22.47
N PRO A 76 -5.45 18.04 22.47
CA PRO A 76 -5.23 17.26 21.26
C PRO A 76 -6.30 17.59 20.20
N VAL A 77 -5.85 17.94 18.99
CA VAL A 77 -6.73 18.24 17.86
C VAL A 77 -6.81 17.05 16.92
N THR A 78 -7.92 16.92 16.19
CA THR A 78 -8.13 15.86 15.21
C THR A 78 -8.52 16.50 13.87
N PRO A 79 -7.76 16.26 12.79
CA PRO A 79 -8.06 16.81 11.47
C PRO A 79 -9.29 16.12 10.86
N SER A 80 -9.88 16.73 9.82
CA SER A 80 -10.78 16.03 8.93
C SER A 80 -10.01 15.08 8.01
N HIS A 81 -10.69 14.14 7.36
CA HIS A 81 -10.04 13.22 6.41
C HIS A 81 -9.27 13.96 5.30
N ALA A 82 -9.83 15.03 4.75
CA ALA A 82 -9.18 15.79 3.68
C ALA A 82 -7.91 16.49 4.17
N VAL A 83 -7.96 17.09 5.37
CA VAL A 83 -6.81 17.76 5.98
C VAL A 83 -5.73 16.78 6.42
N ASP A 84 -6.14 15.60 6.91
CA ASP A 84 -5.24 14.51 7.27
C ASP A 84 -4.49 13.97 6.05
N ALA A 85 -5.17 13.78 4.92
CA ALA A 85 -4.54 13.37 3.66
C ALA A 85 -3.46 14.35 3.18
N ALA A 86 -3.74 15.66 3.27
CA ALA A 86 -2.72 16.68 3.00
C ALA A 86 -1.55 16.58 3.98
N TRP A 87 -1.82 16.49 5.28
CA TRP A 87 -0.77 16.37 6.29
C TRP A 87 0.10 15.11 6.07
N HIS A 88 -0.51 13.96 5.77
CA HIS A 88 0.19 12.70 5.47
C HIS A 88 1.07 12.80 4.24
N LEU A 89 0.59 13.45 3.17
CA LEU A 89 1.42 13.66 2.00
C LEU A 89 2.62 14.54 2.34
N HIS A 90 2.42 15.60 3.12
CA HIS A 90 3.48 16.51 3.53
C HIS A 90 4.56 15.81 4.39
N LEU A 91 4.17 14.87 5.26
CA LEU A 91 5.13 14.05 6.03
C LEU A 91 6.09 13.24 5.15
N GLN A 92 5.71 12.93 3.91
CA GLN A 92 6.59 12.24 2.95
C GLN A 92 7.72 13.16 2.43
N TYR A 93 7.53 14.48 2.49
CA TYR A 93 8.55 15.49 2.18
C TYR A 93 9.44 15.75 3.41
N THR A 94 9.98 14.67 3.99
CA THR A 94 10.60 14.65 5.33
C THR A 94 11.54 15.83 5.63
N ARG A 95 12.44 16.20 4.71
CA ARG A 95 13.33 17.36 4.91
C ARG A 95 12.60 18.69 4.90
N GLU A 96 11.70 18.90 3.94
CA GLU A 96 10.94 20.15 3.86
C GLU A 96 9.99 20.27 5.07
N TYR A 97 9.34 19.17 5.46
CA TYR A 97 8.46 19.12 6.62
C TYR A 97 9.17 19.44 7.93
N TRP A 98 10.34 18.83 8.19
CA TRP A 98 11.06 19.02 9.44
C TRP A 98 11.91 20.29 9.45
N ASP A 99 12.70 20.52 8.40
CA ASP A 99 13.70 21.59 8.36
C ASP A 99 13.07 22.96 8.02
N VAL A 100 11.93 23.00 7.31
CA VAL A 100 11.28 24.26 6.91
C VAL A 100 9.95 24.44 7.63
N PHE A 101 8.99 23.52 7.43
CA PHE A 101 7.65 23.71 7.98
C PHE A 101 7.64 23.67 9.52
N CYS A 102 8.27 22.68 10.15
CA CYS A 102 8.32 22.58 11.62
C CYS A 102 9.31 23.58 12.23
N ALA A 103 10.54 23.67 11.73
CA ALA A 103 11.59 24.50 12.33
C ALA A 103 11.39 26.00 12.10
N ASP A 104 11.04 26.43 10.89
CA ASP A 104 11.00 27.87 10.53
C ASP A 104 9.58 28.46 10.60
N VAL A 105 8.58 27.73 10.07
CA VAL A 105 7.19 28.22 9.96
C VAL A 105 6.45 28.04 11.28
N LEU A 106 6.31 26.80 11.76
CA LEU A 106 5.65 26.50 13.03
C LEU A 106 6.51 26.92 14.23
N ARG A 107 7.83 26.75 14.13
CA ARG A 107 8.80 26.85 15.24
C ARG A 107 8.48 25.92 16.40
N ALA A 108 7.85 24.80 16.09
CA ALA A 108 7.44 23.77 17.02
C ALA A 108 7.28 22.46 16.27
N PRO A 109 7.62 21.31 16.90
CA PRO A 109 7.37 20.02 16.28
C PRO A 109 5.87 19.76 16.19
N LEU A 110 5.44 19.20 15.06
CA LEU A 110 4.10 18.67 14.88
C LEU A 110 4.23 17.17 14.56
N HIS A 111 4.04 16.31 15.56
CA HIS A 111 4.17 14.87 15.36
C HIS A 111 2.84 14.25 14.97
N HIS A 112 2.85 13.45 13.91
CA HIS A 112 1.74 12.56 13.62
C HIS A 112 1.89 11.28 14.44
N VAL A 113 0.91 10.98 15.29
CA VAL A 113 0.88 9.77 16.12
C VAL A 113 -0.17 8.83 15.54
N PRO A 114 0.22 7.65 15.03
CA PRO A 114 -0.75 6.64 14.61
C PRO A 114 -1.64 6.25 15.78
N GLY A 115 -2.92 6.00 15.51
CA GLY A 115 -3.83 5.50 16.55
C GLY A 115 -3.30 4.21 17.17
N ALA A 116 -3.36 4.12 18.49
CA ALA A 116 -2.91 2.97 19.27
C ALA A 116 -3.89 1.78 19.18
N GLY A 117 -5.04 1.96 18.53
CA GLY A 117 -6.09 0.96 18.37
C GLY A 117 -6.88 0.73 19.66
N ALA A 118 -6.89 1.69 20.59
CA ALA A 118 -7.54 1.52 21.87
C ALA A 118 -9.08 1.51 21.72
N PRO A 119 -9.81 0.72 22.52
CA PRO A 119 -11.26 0.53 22.34
C PRO A 119 -12.09 1.81 22.41
N ASP A 120 -11.66 2.82 23.18
CA ASP A 120 -12.33 4.11 23.35
C ASP A 120 -11.75 5.23 22.46
N GLU A 121 -10.73 4.91 21.66
CA GLU A 121 -9.98 5.88 20.88
C GLU A 121 -10.85 6.54 19.79
N ALA A 122 -11.77 5.79 19.18
CA ALA A 122 -12.71 6.34 18.21
C ALA A 122 -13.68 7.36 18.83
N ALA A 123 -14.19 7.08 20.03
CA ALA A 123 -15.03 8.02 20.77
C ALA A 123 -14.23 9.25 21.23
N GLN A 124 -12.96 9.04 21.59
CA GLN A 124 -12.02 10.10 21.90
C GLN A 124 -11.70 10.98 20.69
N TYR A 125 -11.42 10.40 19.51
CA TYR A 125 -11.22 11.14 18.26
C TYR A 125 -12.49 11.87 17.83
N ALA A 126 -13.67 11.28 17.96
CA ALA A 126 -14.93 11.97 17.67
C ALA A 126 -15.18 13.14 18.65
N ARG A 127 -14.72 13.04 19.90
CA ARG A 127 -14.76 14.14 20.87
C ARG A 127 -13.73 15.22 20.52
N HIS A 128 -12.49 14.84 20.24
CA HIS A 128 -11.42 15.77 19.84
C HIS A 128 -11.73 16.46 18.52
N TYR A 129 -12.35 15.78 17.56
CA TYR A 129 -12.80 16.36 16.29
C TYR A 129 -13.87 17.43 16.55
N ARG A 130 -14.89 17.15 17.37
CA ARG A 130 -15.87 18.16 17.80
C ARG A 130 -15.22 19.36 18.48
N GLN A 131 -14.32 19.11 19.43
CA GLN A 131 -13.56 20.16 20.10
C GLN A 131 -12.68 20.96 19.13
N THR A 132 -12.13 20.32 18.09
CA THR A 132 -11.34 20.96 17.04
C THR A 132 -12.21 21.91 16.21
N LEU A 133 -13.41 21.50 15.82
CA LEU A 133 -14.37 22.37 15.12
C LEU A 133 -14.80 23.54 16.01
N ASP A 134 -15.01 23.32 17.30
CA ASP A 134 -15.34 24.40 18.24
C ASP A 134 -14.16 25.37 18.41
N SER A 135 -12.93 24.86 18.51
CA SER A 135 -11.72 25.68 18.55
C SER A 135 -11.54 26.46 17.25
N TYR A 136 -11.85 25.87 16.09
CA TYR A 136 -11.87 26.55 14.79
C TYR A 136 -12.81 27.76 14.83
N ARG A 137 -14.08 27.55 15.22
CA ARG A 137 -15.09 28.62 15.31
C ARG A 137 -14.64 29.75 16.24
N ARG A 138 -14.12 29.39 17.42
CA ARG A 138 -13.67 30.38 18.41
C ARG A 138 -12.50 31.21 17.92
N LEU A 139 -11.52 30.60 17.24
CA LEU A 139 -10.27 31.26 16.87
C LEU A 139 -10.33 31.97 15.52
N PHE A 140 -11.13 31.48 14.57
CA PHE A 140 -11.27 32.08 13.24
C PHE A 140 -12.55 32.90 13.05
N GLY A 141 -13.53 32.79 13.96
CA GLY A 141 -14.78 33.55 13.91
C GLY A 141 -15.72 33.16 12.76
N CYS A 142 -15.47 32.04 12.09
CA CYS A 142 -16.27 31.53 10.98
C CYS A 142 -16.49 30.02 11.10
N GLU A 143 -17.50 29.51 10.39
CA GLU A 143 -17.67 28.06 10.24
C GLU A 143 -16.60 27.50 9.30
N PRO A 144 -15.99 26.34 9.65
CA PRO A 144 -15.10 25.66 8.74
C PRO A 144 -15.88 25.17 7.49
N PRO A 145 -15.27 25.21 6.29
CA PRO A 145 -15.94 24.80 5.06
C PRO A 145 -16.40 23.34 5.12
N GLU A 146 -17.71 23.08 5.01
CA GLU A 146 -18.30 21.74 5.19
C GLU A 146 -17.76 20.71 4.19
N ALA A 147 -17.39 21.14 2.99
CA ALA A 147 -16.78 20.28 1.98
C ALA A 147 -15.40 19.72 2.39
N ILE A 148 -14.71 20.36 3.34
CA ILE A 148 -13.39 19.96 3.84
C ILE A 148 -13.49 19.48 5.30
N TRP A 149 -14.40 20.06 6.08
CA TRP A 149 -14.68 19.73 7.47
C TRP A 149 -16.14 19.28 7.65
N PRO A 150 -16.45 18.02 7.34
CA PRO A 150 -17.81 17.51 7.45
C PRO A 150 -18.33 17.60 8.88
N ARG A 151 -19.63 17.90 9.03
CA ARG A 151 -20.30 17.91 10.32
C ARG A 151 -20.34 16.50 10.90
N PRO A 152 -20.08 16.31 12.20
CA PRO A 152 -20.29 15.03 12.86
C PRO A 152 -21.76 14.64 12.73
N VAL A 153 -22.04 13.48 12.13
CA VAL A 153 -23.40 12.93 12.10
C VAL A 153 -23.78 12.56 13.53
N ALA A 154 -24.87 13.14 14.04
CA ALA A 154 -25.43 12.71 15.33
C ALA A 154 -25.88 11.25 15.20
N GLU A 155 -25.43 10.37 16.09
CA GLU A 155 -25.97 9.02 16.19
C GLU A 155 -27.51 9.13 16.35
N PRO A 156 -28.31 8.53 15.45
CA PRO A 156 -29.74 8.41 15.70
C PRO A 156 -29.92 7.50 16.92
N ALA A 157 -30.59 8.01 17.95
CA ALA A 157 -31.07 7.18 19.05
C ALA A 157 -32.05 6.16 18.46
N VAL A 158 -31.62 4.90 18.35
CA VAL A 158 -32.48 3.79 17.91
C VAL A 158 -33.44 3.46 19.06
N PRO A 159 -34.78 3.61 18.90
CA PRO A 159 -35.73 3.13 19.89
C PRO A 159 -35.70 1.59 19.91
N ALA A 160 -35.75 1.01 21.11
CA ALA A 160 -35.52 -0.41 21.36
C ALA A 160 -36.60 -1.38 20.84
N ASP A 161 -37.64 -0.93 20.13
CA ASP A 161 -38.82 -1.76 19.82
C ASP A 161 -39.33 -1.59 18.38
N ALA A 162 -38.51 -1.93 17.37
CA ALA A 162 -38.99 -2.04 15.99
C ALA A 162 -38.86 -3.50 15.49
N PRO A 163 -39.97 -4.15 15.06
CA PRO A 163 -39.93 -5.54 14.64
C PRO A 163 -39.27 -5.69 13.26
N VAL A 164 -38.34 -6.64 13.16
CA VAL A 164 -37.69 -7.05 11.91
C VAL A 164 -38.71 -7.77 11.03
N GLN A 165 -39.23 -7.09 10.00
CA GLN A 165 -39.94 -7.74 8.91
C GLN A 165 -38.92 -8.30 7.90
N ARG A 166 -38.87 -9.64 7.80
CA ARG A 166 -38.26 -10.34 6.67
C ARG A 166 -39.09 -10.04 5.42
N ALA A 167 -38.52 -9.32 4.47
CA ALA A 167 -39.10 -9.20 3.13
C ALA A 167 -38.69 -10.43 2.30
N GLU A 168 -39.70 -11.16 1.84
CA GLU A 168 -39.56 -12.31 0.94
C GLU A 168 -38.95 -11.92 -0.41
N LEU A 169 -38.10 -12.82 -0.93
CA LEU A 169 -37.52 -12.78 -2.25
C LEU A 169 -38.64 -12.89 -3.30
N ARG A 170 -38.88 -11.83 -4.08
CA ARG A 170 -39.82 -11.84 -5.20
C ARG A 170 -39.04 -11.80 -6.50
N ASP A 171 -39.09 -12.92 -7.22
CA ASP A 171 -38.67 -13.04 -8.62
C ASP A 171 -39.43 -12.03 -9.49
N GLY A 172 -38.66 -11.28 -10.29
CA GLY A 172 -39.14 -10.33 -11.29
C GLY A 172 -38.11 -10.21 -12.42
N PRO A 173 -38.53 -10.02 -13.68
CA PRO A 173 -37.90 -10.68 -14.81
C PRO A 173 -36.64 -9.98 -15.32
N SER A 174 -35.71 -10.85 -15.72
CA SER A 174 -34.57 -10.60 -16.60
C SER A 174 -34.89 -9.59 -17.71
N SER A 175 -34.19 -8.45 -17.70
CA SER A 175 -34.02 -7.63 -18.89
C SER A 175 -32.58 -7.81 -19.39
N ALA A 176 -32.51 -8.41 -20.58
CA ALA A 176 -31.28 -8.76 -21.28
C ALA A 176 -30.40 -7.53 -21.57
N PRO A 177 -29.06 -7.68 -21.58
CA PRO A 177 -28.18 -6.61 -22.02
C PRO A 177 -28.22 -6.45 -23.53
N ALA A 178 -28.45 -5.22 -23.99
CA ALA A 178 -28.36 -4.83 -25.38
C ALA A 178 -26.94 -5.06 -25.92
N ALA A 179 -26.81 -6.09 -26.76
CA ALA A 179 -25.62 -6.37 -27.54
C ALA A 179 -25.32 -5.20 -28.51
N ARG A 180 -24.11 -4.64 -28.41
CA ARG A 180 -23.52 -3.83 -29.50
C ARG A 180 -22.55 -4.70 -30.31
N PRO A 181 -22.62 -4.69 -31.65
CA PRO A 181 -21.78 -5.57 -32.46
C PRO A 181 -20.36 -4.99 -32.56
N ARG A 182 -19.38 -5.66 -31.94
CA ARG A 182 -17.97 -5.41 -32.27
C ARG A 182 -17.68 -6.07 -33.62
N ARG A 183 -17.59 -5.24 -34.66
CA ARG A 183 -17.12 -5.64 -35.98
C ARG A 183 -15.77 -6.35 -35.86
N TRP A 184 -15.80 -7.63 -36.18
CA TRP A 184 -14.66 -8.50 -36.35
C TRP A 184 -13.88 -8.03 -37.58
N ARG A 185 -12.95 -7.10 -37.41
CA ARG A 185 -11.85 -6.95 -38.37
C ARG A 185 -10.80 -7.99 -38.03
N ARG A 186 -10.95 -9.14 -38.69
CA ARG A 186 -9.83 -9.99 -39.09
C ARG A 186 -8.80 -9.07 -39.78
N PHE A 187 -7.59 -9.02 -39.24
CA PHE A 187 -6.30 -8.91 -39.93
C PHE A 187 -5.24 -8.57 -38.88
N ALA A 188 -4.56 -9.60 -38.37
CA ALA A 188 -3.13 -9.58 -38.04
C ALA A 188 -2.69 -10.99 -37.60
N LYS A 189 -2.92 -12.00 -38.45
CA LYS A 189 -1.92 -13.05 -38.60
C LYS A 189 -0.85 -12.43 -39.50
N PHE A 190 0.14 -11.74 -38.95
CA PHE A 190 1.41 -11.52 -39.67
C PHE A 190 2.52 -11.10 -38.68
N ALA A 191 3.51 -11.99 -38.61
CA ALA A 191 4.93 -11.71 -38.47
C ALA A 191 5.44 -10.97 -37.21
N TRP A 192 5.56 -11.69 -36.10
CA TRP A 192 6.85 -11.76 -35.41
C TRP A 192 7.39 -13.18 -35.64
N PRO A 193 8.52 -13.33 -36.38
CA PRO A 193 9.81 -12.90 -35.88
C PRO A 193 10.64 -12.13 -36.93
N THR A 194 10.26 -10.90 -37.28
CA THR A 194 11.13 -10.01 -38.07
C THR A 194 11.76 -8.90 -37.22
N ALA A 195 11.23 -8.58 -36.03
CA ALA A 195 11.86 -7.60 -35.14
C ALA A 195 13.08 -8.16 -34.38
N ALA A 196 13.06 -9.44 -33.98
CA ALA A 196 14.23 -10.08 -33.36
C ALA A 196 15.32 -10.43 -34.40
N ILE A 197 14.92 -10.74 -35.63
CA ILE A 197 15.86 -10.92 -36.74
C ILE A 197 16.40 -9.58 -37.23
N SER A 198 15.67 -8.45 -37.13
CA SER A 198 16.19 -7.13 -37.52
C SER A 198 17.21 -6.57 -36.52
N VAL A 199 17.13 -6.89 -35.23
CA VAL A 199 18.16 -6.49 -34.25
C VAL A 199 19.39 -7.42 -34.34
N ALA A 200 19.19 -8.72 -34.57
CA ALA A 200 20.29 -9.65 -34.87
C ALA A 200 20.93 -9.35 -36.24
N ALA A 201 20.15 -8.94 -37.23
CA ALA A 201 20.62 -8.49 -38.54
C ALA A 201 21.25 -7.11 -38.44
N THR A 202 20.84 -6.22 -37.54
CA THR A 202 21.59 -4.97 -37.31
C THR A 202 22.95 -5.27 -36.67
N CYS A 203 23.06 -6.33 -35.85
CA CYS A 203 24.36 -6.80 -35.35
C CYS A 203 25.18 -7.57 -36.41
N ALA A 204 24.53 -8.25 -37.37
CA ALA A 204 25.18 -8.98 -38.46
C ALA A 204 25.40 -8.15 -39.75
N SER A 205 24.76 -6.99 -39.88
CA SER A 205 24.96 -6.00 -40.93
C SER A 205 25.90 -4.88 -40.46
N ALA A 206 26.09 -4.72 -39.14
CA ALA A 206 27.21 -3.94 -38.60
C ALA A 206 28.57 -4.58 -38.89
N SER A 207 28.63 -5.87 -39.22
CA SER A 207 29.84 -6.54 -39.74
C SER A 207 30.18 -6.20 -41.20
N ALA A 208 29.39 -5.34 -41.87
CA ALA A 208 29.63 -4.91 -43.26
C ALA A 208 29.84 -3.40 -43.41
N SER A 209 30.02 -2.67 -42.32
CA SER A 209 30.40 -1.25 -42.31
C SER A 209 31.57 -1.07 -41.35
N ASP A 210 32.51 -0.20 -41.66
CA ASP A 210 33.82 0.05 -40.99
C ASP A 210 33.79 0.41 -39.48
N PHE A 211 32.70 0.12 -38.76
CA PHE A 211 32.54 0.27 -37.32
C PHE A 211 32.86 -1.03 -36.57
N ASN A 212 34.15 -1.38 -36.45
CA ASN A 212 34.57 -2.40 -35.51
C ASN A 212 34.41 -1.88 -34.07
N VAL A 213 33.21 -2.02 -33.50
CA VAL A 213 32.89 -1.63 -32.11
C VAL A 213 33.85 -2.29 -31.11
N LEU A 214 34.40 -3.46 -31.45
CA LEU A 214 35.39 -4.16 -30.64
C LEU A 214 36.79 -3.50 -30.66
N ASP A 215 37.09 -2.64 -31.63
CA ASP A 215 38.37 -1.91 -31.71
C ASP A 215 38.34 -0.53 -31.04
N PHE A 216 37.19 -0.08 -30.54
CA PHE A 216 37.13 1.15 -29.74
C PHE A 216 38.07 1.12 -28.54
N SER A 217 38.55 2.31 -28.14
CA SER A 217 39.30 2.47 -26.91
C SER A 217 38.46 1.98 -25.71
N GLY A 218 39.12 1.53 -24.63
CA GLY A 218 38.42 0.99 -23.46
C GLY A 218 37.34 1.93 -22.90
N PRO A 219 37.65 3.22 -22.66
CA PRO A 219 36.67 4.21 -22.20
C PRO A 219 35.54 4.47 -23.20
N ASP A 220 35.85 4.58 -24.49
CA ASP A 220 34.84 4.85 -25.53
C ASP A 220 33.87 3.68 -25.68
N PHE A 221 34.39 2.45 -25.67
CA PHE A 221 33.55 1.25 -25.67
C PHE A 221 32.63 1.24 -24.44
N LEU A 222 33.15 1.58 -23.26
CA LEU A 222 32.37 1.53 -22.04
C LEU A 222 31.29 2.62 -22.00
N GLY A 223 31.69 3.87 -22.25
CA GLY A 223 30.81 5.04 -22.12
C GLY A 223 29.86 5.23 -23.31
N LEU A 224 30.34 5.09 -24.54
CA LEU A 224 29.53 5.37 -25.74
C LEU A 224 28.72 4.16 -26.22
N PHE A 225 29.15 2.94 -25.89
CA PHE A 225 28.51 1.72 -26.38
C PHE A 225 27.90 0.88 -25.25
N TYR A 226 28.71 0.44 -24.28
CA TYR A 226 28.29 -0.58 -23.32
C TYR A 226 27.23 -0.08 -22.32
N VAL A 227 27.43 1.09 -21.71
CA VAL A 227 26.45 1.67 -20.78
C VAL A 227 25.12 1.99 -21.48
N PRO A 228 25.09 2.67 -22.65
CA PRO A 228 23.85 2.85 -23.41
C PRO A 228 23.18 1.53 -23.80
N LEU A 229 23.95 0.51 -24.20
CA LEU A 229 23.45 -0.83 -24.51
C LEU A 229 22.75 -1.46 -23.29
N CYS A 230 23.35 -1.38 -22.09
CA CYS A 230 22.73 -1.85 -20.86
C CYS A 230 21.41 -1.13 -20.55
N ILE A 231 21.38 0.20 -20.67
CA ILE A 231 20.17 0.99 -20.42
C ILE A 231 19.08 0.64 -21.45
N ALA A 232 19.42 0.61 -22.73
CA ALA A 232 18.51 0.24 -23.81
C ALA A 232 17.95 -1.18 -23.63
N ALA A 233 18.78 -2.13 -23.18
CA ALA A 233 18.37 -3.48 -22.86
C ALA A 233 17.33 -3.52 -21.73
N LEU A 234 17.55 -2.77 -20.63
CA LEU A 234 16.59 -2.71 -19.53
C LEU A 234 15.27 -2.07 -19.97
N LEU A 235 15.33 -0.97 -20.73
CA LEU A 235 14.15 -0.29 -21.27
C LEU A 235 13.38 -1.18 -22.25
N LEU A 236 14.07 -1.95 -23.08
CA LEU A 236 13.44 -2.90 -24.00
C LEU A 236 12.71 -4.01 -23.24
N ILE A 237 13.31 -4.56 -22.17
CA ILE A 237 12.66 -5.56 -21.32
C ILE A 237 11.40 -4.97 -20.67
N ALA A 238 11.49 -3.76 -20.13
CA ALA A 238 10.33 -3.07 -19.54
C ALA A 238 9.25 -2.77 -20.60
N GLY A 239 9.63 -2.36 -21.80
CA GLY A 239 8.73 -2.09 -22.92
C GLY A 239 8.00 -3.35 -23.40
N LEU A 240 8.71 -4.47 -23.54
CA LEU A 240 8.12 -5.76 -23.89
C LEU A 240 7.11 -6.22 -22.83
N GLN A 241 7.45 -6.08 -21.55
CA GLN A 241 6.54 -6.37 -20.44
C GLN A 241 5.29 -5.48 -20.51
N TRP A 242 5.47 -4.18 -20.71
CA TRP A 242 4.36 -3.22 -20.77
C TRP A 242 3.43 -3.47 -21.96
N ILE A 243 3.99 -3.80 -23.13
CA ILE A 243 3.21 -4.16 -24.32
C ILE A 243 2.41 -5.43 -24.06
N GLU A 244 3.03 -6.50 -23.58
CA GLU A 244 2.33 -7.76 -23.33
C GLU A 244 1.28 -7.60 -22.21
N TYR A 245 1.58 -6.85 -21.15
CA TYR A 245 0.63 -6.51 -20.08
C TYR A 245 -0.61 -5.77 -20.62
N ARG A 246 -0.42 -4.85 -21.57
CA ARG A 246 -1.53 -4.10 -22.18
C ARG A 246 -2.34 -4.94 -23.17
N HIS A 247 -1.69 -5.79 -23.96
CA HIS A 247 -2.38 -6.62 -24.96
C HIS A 247 -3.09 -7.82 -24.34
N ARG A 248 -2.57 -8.38 -23.24
CA ARG A 248 -3.14 -9.53 -22.53
C ARG A 248 -3.86 -9.08 -21.26
N ALA A 249 -4.90 -8.28 -21.46
CA ALA A 249 -5.64 -7.69 -20.35
C ALA A 249 -6.19 -8.75 -19.36
N TRP A 250 -6.50 -9.97 -19.83
CA TRP A 250 -7.06 -11.07 -19.04
C TRP A 250 -6.06 -12.22 -18.79
N GLY A 251 -4.76 -11.96 -18.89
CA GLY A 251 -3.73 -13.00 -18.77
C GLY A 251 -3.64 -13.88 -20.02
N THR A 252 -3.05 -15.09 -19.88
CA THR A 252 -2.91 -16.03 -21.01
C THR A 252 -4.09 -16.98 -21.19
N ARG A 253 -5.02 -17.01 -20.22
CA ARG A 253 -6.18 -17.91 -20.22
C ARG A 253 -7.42 -17.19 -20.73
N ALA A 254 -8.29 -17.94 -21.41
CA ALA A 254 -9.58 -17.41 -21.85
C ALA A 254 -10.42 -17.07 -20.61
N PRO A 255 -11.10 -15.91 -20.57
CA PRO A 255 -11.99 -15.57 -19.47
C PRO A 255 -13.09 -16.61 -19.35
N GLU A 256 -13.39 -17.08 -18.14
CA GLU A 256 -14.67 -17.73 -17.87
C GLU A 256 -15.80 -16.72 -18.13
N SER A 257 -16.90 -17.18 -18.73
CA SER A 257 -18.06 -16.35 -19.00
C SER A 257 -18.76 -15.99 -17.69
N SER A 258 -18.50 -14.78 -17.18
CA SER A 258 -18.94 -14.26 -15.86
C SER A 258 -18.47 -15.09 -14.67
N PRO A 259 -17.20 -14.96 -14.23
CA PRO A 259 -16.81 -15.47 -12.93
C PRO A 259 -17.36 -14.51 -11.87
N ASP A 260 -18.20 -14.99 -10.96
CA ASP A 260 -18.52 -14.22 -9.76
C ASP A 260 -17.24 -14.02 -8.94
N LEU A 261 -16.95 -12.77 -8.56
CA LEU A 261 -15.85 -12.42 -7.68
C LEU A 261 -16.34 -12.55 -6.25
N SER A 262 -15.75 -13.45 -5.47
CA SER A 262 -16.05 -13.52 -4.03
C SER A 262 -15.34 -12.40 -3.27
N ALA A 263 -15.87 -12.02 -2.09
CA ALA A 263 -15.25 -10.99 -1.26
C ALA A 263 -13.81 -11.36 -0.82
N GLU A 264 -13.52 -12.65 -0.67
CA GLU A 264 -12.19 -13.16 -0.29
C GLU A 264 -11.19 -13.07 -1.45
N GLU A 265 -11.62 -13.37 -2.67
CA GLU A 265 -10.84 -13.17 -3.88
C GLU A 265 -10.56 -11.67 -4.12
N ALA A 266 -11.55 -10.80 -3.89
CA ALA A 266 -11.37 -9.35 -3.94
C ALA A 266 -10.37 -8.87 -2.89
N ALA A 267 -10.44 -9.42 -1.67
CA ALA A 267 -9.52 -9.14 -0.58
C ALA A 267 -8.09 -9.56 -0.92
N TYR A 268 -7.92 -10.72 -1.56
CA TYR A 268 -6.64 -11.18 -2.04
C TYR A 268 -6.08 -10.25 -3.13
N LEU A 269 -6.90 -9.82 -4.09
CA LEU A 269 -6.47 -8.89 -5.13
C LEU A 269 -6.07 -7.52 -4.57
N ALA A 270 -6.78 -7.01 -3.57
CA ALA A 270 -6.53 -5.69 -2.98
C ALA A 270 -5.38 -5.67 -1.94
N GLY A 271 -5.10 -6.78 -1.26
CA GLY A 271 -4.14 -6.80 -0.13
C GLY A 271 -3.42 -8.13 0.14
N GLY A 272 -3.47 -9.09 -0.78
CA GLY A 272 -2.79 -10.39 -0.68
C GLY A 272 -3.39 -11.34 0.37
N GLY A 273 -2.67 -12.42 0.68
CA GLY A 273 -3.13 -13.47 1.60
C GLY A 273 -3.53 -12.99 3.00
N ALA A 274 -2.84 -11.98 3.52
CA ALA A 274 -3.15 -11.42 4.83
C ALA A 274 -4.55 -10.76 4.87
N ARG A 275 -4.93 -10.04 3.81
CA ARG A 275 -6.26 -9.41 3.71
C ARG A 275 -7.34 -10.44 3.40
N MET A 276 -7.04 -11.43 2.55
CA MET A 276 -7.91 -12.59 2.32
C MET A 276 -8.26 -13.30 3.63
N ALA A 277 -7.26 -13.59 4.47
CA ALA A 277 -7.47 -14.27 5.75
C ALA A 277 -8.34 -13.44 6.72
N GLN A 278 -8.22 -12.11 6.69
CA GLN A 278 -9.08 -11.21 7.48
C GLN A 278 -10.54 -11.30 7.06
N VAL A 279 -10.81 -11.27 5.75
CA VAL A 279 -12.18 -11.37 5.22
C VAL A 279 -12.75 -12.78 5.43
N ALA A 280 -11.93 -13.83 5.33
CA ALA A 280 -12.34 -15.19 5.65
C ALA A 280 -12.78 -15.37 7.12
N MET A 281 -12.10 -14.73 8.08
CA MET A 281 -12.58 -14.75 9.47
C MET A 281 -13.85 -13.92 9.66
N LEU A 282 -14.00 -12.81 8.93
CA LEU A 282 -15.24 -12.02 8.98
C LEU A 282 -16.41 -12.80 8.40
N SER A 283 -16.22 -13.53 7.29
CA SER A 283 -17.26 -14.38 6.70
C SER A 283 -17.66 -15.51 7.65
N LEU A 284 -16.69 -16.16 8.31
CA LEU A 284 -16.94 -17.17 9.33
C LEU A 284 -17.63 -16.63 10.59
N ALA A 285 -17.24 -15.44 11.03
CA ALA A 285 -17.87 -14.79 12.19
C ALA A 285 -19.29 -14.36 11.86
N HIS A 286 -19.52 -13.83 10.65
CA HIS A 286 -20.85 -13.44 10.18
C HIS A 286 -21.78 -14.64 10.03
N ALA A 287 -21.27 -15.76 9.51
CA ALA A 287 -22.03 -17.00 9.39
C ALA A 287 -22.38 -17.61 10.75
N GLY A 288 -21.70 -17.21 11.85
CA GLY A 288 -21.89 -17.79 13.18
C GLY A 288 -21.15 -19.12 13.36
N ALA A 289 -20.08 -19.35 12.59
CA ALA A 289 -19.23 -20.53 12.73
C ALA A 289 -18.15 -20.35 13.80
N ILE A 290 -17.72 -19.10 14.00
CA ILE A 290 -16.70 -18.71 14.97
C ILE A 290 -17.11 -17.43 15.69
N GLU A 291 -16.60 -17.28 16.91
CA GLU A 291 -16.79 -16.09 17.72
C GLU A 291 -15.43 -15.40 17.92
N LEU A 292 -15.35 -14.12 17.54
CA LEU A 292 -14.17 -13.27 17.71
C LEU A 292 -14.29 -12.50 19.02
N ARG A 293 -13.40 -12.81 19.98
CA ARG A 293 -13.40 -12.18 21.31
C ARG A 293 -12.08 -11.48 21.60
N MET A 294 -12.16 -10.39 22.35
CA MET A 294 -10.97 -9.74 22.92
C MET A 294 -10.82 -10.12 24.39
N SER A 295 -9.71 -10.79 24.74
CA SER A 295 -9.35 -11.08 26.12
C SER A 295 -8.40 -10.02 26.65
N LYS A 296 -8.65 -9.52 27.87
CA LYS A 296 -7.76 -8.56 28.55
C LYS A 296 -6.35 -9.12 28.80
N VAL A 297 -6.23 -10.44 28.93
CA VAL A 297 -4.97 -11.12 29.31
C VAL A 297 -4.29 -11.77 28.11
N HIS A 298 -5.07 -12.37 27.21
CA HIS A 298 -4.53 -13.17 26.09
C HIS A 298 -4.72 -12.51 24.71
N GLY A 299 -5.18 -11.26 24.68
CA GLY A 299 -5.42 -10.52 23.45
C GLY A 299 -6.56 -11.09 22.59
N ALA A 300 -6.45 -10.93 21.27
CA ALA A 300 -7.46 -11.34 20.30
C ALA A 300 -7.54 -12.86 20.15
N ARG A 301 -8.73 -13.43 20.37
CA ARG A 301 -9.01 -14.87 20.41
C ARG A 301 -10.17 -15.24 19.47
N VAL A 302 -10.10 -16.45 18.94
CA VAL A 302 -11.16 -17.08 18.14
C VAL A 302 -11.67 -18.30 18.90
N ARG A 303 -12.98 -18.41 19.05
CA ARG A 303 -13.67 -19.54 19.68
C ARG A 303 -14.58 -20.23 18.66
N ILE A 304 -14.70 -21.55 18.73
CA ILE A 304 -15.69 -22.28 17.93
C ILE A 304 -17.13 -21.90 18.35
N ASP A 305 -18.01 -21.84 17.36
CA ASP A 305 -19.46 -21.77 17.56
C ASP A 305 -20.15 -22.88 16.76
N ASP A 306 -21.20 -22.63 15.96
CA ASP A 306 -21.95 -23.69 15.26
C ASP A 306 -21.20 -24.24 14.02
N PRO A 307 -20.86 -25.55 13.98
CA PRO A 307 -20.20 -26.16 12.82
C PRO A 307 -21.01 -26.09 11.52
N ARG A 308 -22.34 -25.99 11.59
CA ARG A 308 -23.21 -25.99 10.39
C ARG A 308 -22.98 -24.78 9.50
N HIS A 309 -22.44 -23.70 10.07
CA HIS A 309 -22.18 -22.46 9.37
C HIS A 309 -20.74 -22.34 8.84
N ALA A 310 -19.88 -23.35 9.04
CA ALA A 310 -18.49 -23.32 8.58
C ALA A 310 -18.35 -23.41 7.05
N GLY A 311 -19.35 -23.96 6.34
CA GLY A 311 -19.37 -24.03 4.87
C GLY A 311 -18.07 -24.61 4.28
N ALA A 312 -17.44 -23.84 3.39
CA ALA A 312 -16.18 -24.22 2.73
C ALA A 312 -14.96 -24.31 3.67
N TYR A 313 -15.10 -23.94 4.94
CA TYR A 313 -14.04 -23.91 5.97
C TYR A 313 -14.14 -25.06 6.99
N GLY A 314 -14.89 -26.13 6.68
CA GLY A 314 -15.06 -27.26 7.61
C GLY A 314 -13.75 -27.82 8.15
N ALA A 315 -12.71 -27.95 7.32
CA ALA A 315 -11.40 -28.45 7.75
C ALA A 315 -10.65 -27.49 8.70
N ASP A 316 -10.78 -26.18 8.50
CA ASP A 316 -10.18 -25.14 9.36
C ASP A 316 -10.93 -25.05 10.70
N TRP A 317 -12.25 -25.21 10.66
CA TRP A 317 -13.09 -25.29 11.85
C TRP A 317 -12.78 -26.55 12.68
N GLU A 318 -12.62 -27.72 12.04
CA GLU A 318 -12.21 -28.95 12.72
C GLU A 318 -10.81 -28.87 13.35
N TRP A 319 -9.90 -28.12 12.72
CA TRP A 319 -8.61 -27.83 13.30
C TRP A 319 -8.75 -26.94 14.55
N LEU A 320 -9.61 -25.93 14.51
CA LEU A 320 -9.90 -25.06 15.65
C LEU A 320 -10.54 -25.83 16.81
N ARG A 321 -11.46 -26.77 16.52
CA ARG A 321 -12.08 -27.66 17.51
C ARG A 321 -11.07 -28.53 18.27
N ARG A 322 -9.98 -28.94 17.61
CA ARG A 322 -8.92 -29.75 18.23
C ARG A 322 -8.01 -28.96 19.18
N GLN A 323 -8.12 -27.64 19.20
CA GLN A 323 -7.36 -26.80 20.13
C GLN A 323 -7.93 -26.90 21.55
N PRO A 324 -7.11 -26.70 22.60
CA PRO A 324 -7.55 -26.73 23.98
C PRO A 324 -8.71 -25.74 24.22
N GLY A 325 -9.87 -26.24 24.65
CA GLY A 325 -11.06 -25.42 24.90
C GLY A 325 -11.78 -24.91 23.65
N GLY A 326 -11.42 -25.40 22.44
CA GLY A 326 -12.00 -24.90 21.19
C GLY A 326 -11.66 -23.44 20.90
N GLU A 327 -10.55 -22.95 21.47
CA GLU A 327 -10.10 -21.57 21.35
C GLU A 327 -8.66 -21.48 20.88
N THR A 328 -8.34 -20.45 20.09
CA THR A 328 -6.96 -20.12 19.71
C THR A 328 -6.76 -18.61 19.56
N SER A 329 -5.52 -18.19 19.33
CA SER A 329 -5.23 -16.79 19.03
C SER A 329 -5.68 -16.43 17.60
N CYS A 330 -6.19 -15.21 17.41
CA CYS A 330 -6.53 -14.71 16.07
C CYS A 330 -5.33 -14.74 15.12
N HIS A 331 -4.11 -14.59 15.64
CA HIS A 331 -2.90 -14.72 14.83
C HIS A 331 -2.67 -16.14 14.32
N ALA A 332 -2.76 -17.15 15.19
CA ALA A 332 -2.59 -18.56 14.78
C ALA A 332 -3.67 -18.99 13.78
N PHE A 333 -4.92 -18.57 14.00
CA PHE A 333 -6.01 -18.86 13.07
C PHE A 333 -5.84 -18.12 11.73
N ARG A 334 -5.36 -16.86 11.74
CA ARG A 334 -4.97 -16.13 10.51
C ARG A 334 -3.91 -16.87 9.72
N GLN A 335 -2.84 -17.30 10.38
CA GLN A 335 -1.77 -18.04 9.73
C GLN A 335 -2.29 -19.35 9.13
N ARG A 336 -3.22 -20.03 9.82
CA ARG A 336 -3.88 -21.23 9.28
C ARG A 336 -4.65 -20.92 7.99
N LEU A 337 -5.48 -19.88 7.99
CA LEU A 337 -6.24 -19.46 6.80
C LEU A 337 -5.33 -18.99 5.66
N ALA A 338 -4.17 -18.41 5.97
CA ALA A 338 -3.19 -18.03 4.96
C ALA A 338 -2.65 -19.23 4.14
N TRP A 339 -2.75 -20.47 4.63
CA TRP A 339 -2.41 -21.65 3.81
C TRP A 339 -3.32 -21.84 2.59
N ARG A 340 -4.53 -21.27 2.61
CA ARG A 340 -5.45 -21.27 1.46
C ARG A 340 -5.10 -20.21 0.41
N GLU A 341 -4.10 -19.38 0.67
CA GLU A 341 -3.63 -18.36 -0.28
C GLU A 341 -3.28 -18.97 -1.64
N ALA A 342 -2.64 -20.15 -1.65
CA ALA A 342 -2.26 -20.84 -2.88
C ALA A 342 -3.50 -21.27 -3.71
N ASP A 343 -4.56 -21.74 -3.05
CA ASP A 343 -5.80 -22.17 -3.71
C ASP A 343 -6.57 -20.97 -4.29
N CYS A 344 -6.64 -19.87 -3.53
CA CYS A 344 -7.25 -18.61 -3.97
C CYS A 344 -6.48 -18.00 -5.14
N ALA A 345 -5.14 -17.95 -5.05
CA ALA A 345 -4.28 -17.50 -6.14
C ALA A 345 -4.46 -18.38 -7.39
N ALA A 346 -4.54 -19.69 -7.25
CA ALA A 346 -4.78 -20.61 -8.36
C ALA A 346 -6.16 -20.39 -9.00
N ALA A 347 -7.21 -20.15 -8.20
CA ALA A 347 -8.55 -19.82 -8.69
C ALA A 347 -8.56 -18.52 -9.50
N LEU A 348 -7.95 -17.45 -8.97
CA LEU A 348 -7.82 -16.17 -9.66
C LEU A 348 -7.01 -16.26 -10.96
N GLN A 349 -5.98 -17.11 -10.97
CA GLN A 349 -5.21 -17.39 -12.18
C GLN A 349 -6.05 -18.18 -13.21
N ARG A 350 -6.95 -19.08 -12.80
CA ARG A 350 -7.87 -19.77 -13.72
C ARG A 350 -8.86 -18.78 -14.34
N LYS A 351 -9.37 -17.83 -13.55
CA LYS A 351 -10.27 -16.75 -13.98
C LYS A 351 -9.58 -15.69 -14.85
N GLY A 352 -8.25 -15.65 -14.90
CA GLY A 352 -7.47 -14.68 -15.69
C GLY A 352 -7.28 -13.32 -15.01
N TRP A 353 -7.51 -13.23 -13.70
CA TRP A 353 -7.41 -12.00 -12.91
C TRP A 353 -6.05 -11.78 -12.24
N LEU A 354 -5.21 -12.82 -12.23
CA LEU A 354 -3.87 -12.80 -11.66
C LEU A 354 -2.85 -13.44 -12.61
N TRP A 355 -1.72 -12.77 -12.81
CA TRP A 355 -0.55 -13.32 -13.48
C TRP A 355 0.18 -14.29 -12.55
N ALA A 356 0.43 -15.51 -13.03
CA ALA A 356 1.34 -16.42 -12.35
C ALA A 356 2.80 -15.92 -12.47
N PRO A 357 3.64 -16.11 -11.43
CA PRO A 357 5.08 -15.99 -11.60
C PRO A 357 5.48 -16.95 -12.71
N GLY A 358 6.16 -16.46 -13.75
CA GLY A 358 6.54 -17.36 -14.82
C GLY A 358 5.61 -17.36 -16.05
N GLU A 359 4.48 -16.67 -16.04
CA GLU A 359 3.47 -16.84 -17.09
C GLU A 359 3.84 -16.20 -18.44
N MET A 360 4.55 -15.07 -18.42
CA MET A 360 5.03 -14.37 -19.63
C MET A 360 6.25 -15.08 -20.25
N ARG A 361 6.10 -16.34 -20.66
CA ARG A 361 7.22 -17.17 -21.16
C ARG A 361 7.95 -16.51 -22.32
N ALA A 362 7.22 -15.95 -23.28
CA ALA A 362 7.80 -15.27 -24.43
C ALA A 362 8.67 -14.07 -24.01
N THR A 363 8.11 -13.16 -23.21
CA THR A 363 8.87 -11.99 -22.72
C THR A 363 10.02 -12.38 -21.81
N ARG A 364 9.90 -13.44 -21.00
CA ARG A 364 11.03 -13.94 -20.19
C ARG A 364 12.14 -14.51 -21.05
N MET A 365 11.81 -15.29 -22.08
CA MET A 365 12.81 -15.83 -23.01
C MET A 365 13.47 -14.70 -23.79
N ALA A 366 12.71 -13.69 -24.22
CA ALA A 366 13.25 -12.47 -24.83
C ALA A 366 14.18 -11.72 -23.87
N ALA A 367 13.79 -11.53 -22.60
CA ALA A 367 14.62 -10.87 -21.59
C ALA A 367 15.92 -11.65 -21.30
N ARG A 368 15.86 -12.99 -21.26
CA ARG A 368 17.04 -13.85 -21.15
C ARG A 368 17.93 -13.77 -22.39
N ALA A 369 17.35 -13.71 -23.58
CA ALA A 369 18.11 -13.52 -24.83
C ALA A 369 18.82 -12.15 -24.85
N ILE A 370 18.13 -11.08 -24.46
CA ILE A 370 18.71 -9.74 -24.32
C ILE A 370 19.86 -9.75 -23.29
N LEU A 371 19.65 -10.39 -22.13
CA LEU A 371 20.71 -10.55 -21.12
C LEU A 371 21.94 -11.24 -21.71
N LEU A 372 21.76 -12.37 -22.40
CA LEU A 372 22.85 -13.13 -23.02
C LEU A 372 23.57 -12.30 -24.11
N LEU A 373 22.86 -11.49 -24.88
CA LEU A 373 23.47 -10.61 -25.89
C LEU A 373 24.35 -9.53 -25.24
N VAL A 374 23.86 -8.85 -24.20
CA VAL A 374 24.63 -7.82 -23.47
C VAL A 374 25.86 -8.44 -22.78
N PHE A 375 25.70 -9.60 -22.16
CA PHE A 375 26.82 -10.33 -21.57
C PHE A 375 27.81 -10.85 -22.61
N GLY A 376 27.34 -11.31 -23.76
CA GLY A 376 28.18 -11.74 -24.88
C GLY A 376 29.05 -10.61 -25.41
N ALA A 377 28.48 -9.41 -25.59
CA ALA A 377 29.22 -8.22 -25.99
C ALA A 377 30.28 -7.83 -24.95
N GLY A 378 29.93 -7.86 -23.66
CA GLY A 378 30.87 -7.62 -22.56
C GLY A 378 32.00 -8.65 -22.51
N ALA A 379 31.67 -9.94 -22.63
CA ALA A 379 32.64 -11.04 -22.61
C ALA A 379 33.61 -10.99 -23.80
N ALA A 380 33.12 -10.66 -25.00
CA ALA A 380 33.96 -10.47 -26.18
C ALA A 380 34.99 -9.35 -25.96
N LYS A 381 34.55 -8.20 -25.41
CA LYS A 381 35.48 -7.10 -25.10
C LYS A 381 36.43 -7.45 -23.96
N LEU A 382 35.96 -8.17 -22.95
CA LEU A 382 36.78 -8.67 -21.85
C LEU A 382 37.93 -9.55 -22.36
N ALA A 383 37.64 -10.47 -23.28
CA ALA A 383 38.64 -11.32 -23.91
C ALA A 383 39.68 -10.50 -24.69
N VAL A 384 39.24 -9.51 -25.48
CA VAL A 384 40.14 -8.59 -26.20
C VAL A 384 40.99 -7.75 -25.25
N GLY A 385 40.42 -7.30 -24.12
CA GLY A 385 41.14 -6.55 -23.10
C GLY A 385 42.25 -7.38 -22.44
N LEU A 386 41.94 -8.64 -22.13
CA LEU A 386 42.90 -9.58 -21.54
C LEU A 386 44.04 -9.94 -22.51
N THR A 387 43.73 -10.20 -23.79
CA THR A 387 44.76 -10.52 -24.79
C THR A 387 45.67 -9.32 -25.10
N ARG A 388 45.16 -8.09 -24.99
CA ARG A 388 45.92 -6.86 -25.18
C ARG A 388 46.59 -6.33 -23.90
N GLY A 389 46.52 -7.07 -22.79
CA GLY A 389 47.13 -6.67 -21.50
C GLY A 389 46.58 -5.37 -20.91
N ARG A 390 45.33 -5.01 -21.23
CA ARG A 390 44.68 -3.77 -20.77
C ARG A 390 43.87 -4.02 -19.48
N PRO A 391 43.68 -2.99 -18.63
CA PRO A 391 42.85 -3.13 -17.43
C PRO A 391 41.38 -3.34 -17.80
N VAL A 392 40.76 -4.40 -17.25
CA VAL A 392 39.37 -4.80 -17.54
C VAL A 392 38.43 -4.72 -16.33
N LEU A 393 38.93 -4.30 -15.16
CA LEU A 393 38.19 -4.28 -13.91
C LEU A 393 36.88 -3.47 -14.00
N LEU A 394 36.94 -2.31 -14.65
CA LEU A 394 35.77 -1.43 -14.77
C LEU A 394 34.64 -2.09 -15.58
N LEU A 395 34.98 -2.77 -16.68
CA LEU A 395 34.01 -3.53 -17.47
C LEU A 395 33.33 -4.63 -16.64
N MET A 396 34.10 -5.35 -15.81
CA MET A 396 33.57 -6.37 -14.90
C MET A 396 32.59 -5.76 -13.89
N ILE A 397 32.89 -4.59 -13.33
CA ILE A 397 31.98 -3.88 -12.42
C ILE A 397 30.66 -3.56 -13.14
N PHE A 398 30.70 -2.99 -14.34
CA PHE A 398 29.47 -2.68 -15.09
C PHE A 398 28.67 -3.94 -15.46
N MET A 399 29.35 -5.04 -15.84
CA MET A 399 28.69 -6.33 -16.09
C MET A 399 27.97 -6.83 -14.83
N THR A 400 28.62 -6.78 -13.67
CA THR A 400 27.99 -7.18 -12.40
C THR A 400 26.82 -6.26 -12.00
N ALA A 401 26.98 -4.94 -12.14
CA ALA A 401 25.92 -3.98 -11.87
C ALA A 401 24.70 -4.21 -12.76
N PHE A 402 24.91 -4.49 -14.05
CA PHE A 402 23.84 -4.84 -14.97
C PHE A 402 23.13 -6.16 -14.59
N MET A 403 23.87 -7.18 -14.13
CA MET A 403 23.25 -8.42 -13.62
C MET A 403 22.34 -8.15 -12.43
N VAL A 404 22.81 -7.36 -11.46
CA VAL A 404 22.06 -6.99 -10.27
C VAL A 404 20.81 -6.19 -10.67
N ALA A 405 20.96 -5.19 -11.54
CA ALA A 405 19.85 -4.40 -12.05
C ALA A 405 18.82 -5.26 -12.81
N TYR A 406 19.27 -6.18 -13.65
CA TYR A 406 18.41 -7.13 -14.34
C TYR A 406 17.63 -8.00 -13.36
N HIS A 407 18.28 -8.60 -12.37
CA HIS A 407 17.62 -9.47 -11.41
C HIS A 407 16.62 -8.71 -10.55
N PHE A 408 16.99 -7.51 -10.08
CA PHE A 408 16.10 -6.63 -9.33
C PHE A 408 14.86 -6.24 -10.15
N MET A 409 15.05 -5.82 -11.40
CA MET A 409 13.96 -5.43 -12.28
C MET A 409 13.08 -6.62 -12.66
N ALA A 410 13.67 -7.74 -13.10
CA ALA A 410 12.93 -8.94 -13.48
C ALA A 410 12.15 -9.54 -12.30
N GLY A 411 12.70 -9.45 -11.08
CA GLY A 411 12.02 -9.87 -9.84
C GLY A 411 10.88 -8.95 -9.43
N ARG A 412 10.94 -7.65 -9.76
CA ARG A 412 9.90 -6.66 -9.45
C ARG A 412 8.75 -6.64 -10.47
N LEU A 413 9.04 -6.93 -11.74
CA LEU A 413 8.06 -6.81 -12.82
C LEU A 413 6.97 -7.91 -12.77
N PRO A 414 5.67 -7.54 -12.76
CA PRO A 414 4.56 -8.49 -12.80
C PRO A 414 4.59 -9.40 -14.03
N GLY A 415 4.39 -10.70 -13.81
CA GLY A 415 4.37 -11.74 -14.85
C GLY A 415 5.74 -12.24 -15.32
N LEU A 416 6.82 -11.49 -15.07
CA LEU A 416 8.20 -11.96 -15.26
C LEU A 416 8.69 -12.76 -14.06
N GLY A 417 8.78 -12.11 -12.89
CA GLY A 417 9.33 -12.67 -11.66
C GLY A 417 8.36 -12.66 -10.48
N ARG A 418 7.48 -11.66 -10.39
CA ARG A 418 6.42 -11.61 -9.36
C ARG A 418 5.05 -11.92 -9.97
N GLY A 419 4.20 -12.61 -9.21
CA GLY A 419 2.77 -12.63 -9.52
C GLY A 419 2.17 -11.23 -9.34
N GLY A 420 1.13 -10.90 -10.09
CA GLY A 420 0.51 -9.57 -10.02
C GLY A 420 -0.87 -9.53 -10.65
N MET A 421 -1.63 -8.51 -10.32
CA MET A 421 -2.98 -8.32 -10.84
C MET A 421 -2.94 -8.10 -12.36
N THR A 422 -3.89 -8.68 -13.08
CA THR A 422 -4.08 -8.40 -14.51
C THR A 422 -5.00 -7.17 -14.66
N ARG A 423 -5.00 -6.53 -15.84
CA ARG A 423 -5.97 -5.45 -16.11
C ARG A 423 -7.42 -5.89 -16.03
N GLY A 424 -7.70 -7.16 -16.33
CA GLY A 424 -9.03 -7.75 -16.19
C GLY A 424 -9.41 -7.91 -14.73
N GLY A 425 -8.45 -8.28 -13.86
CA GLY A 425 -8.64 -8.26 -12.41
C GLY A 425 -8.90 -6.85 -11.90
N GLU A 426 -8.10 -5.87 -12.33
CA GLU A 426 -8.26 -4.44 -12.00
C GLU A 426 -9.65 -3.93 -12.38
N ALA A 427 -10.07 -4.15 -13.62
CA ALA A 427 -11.40 -3.77 -14.09
C ALA A 427 -12.54 -4.51 -13.37
N ALA A 428 -12.36 -5.79 -13.02
CA ALA A 428 -13.35 -6.54 -12.25
C ALA A 428 -13.48 -5.99 -10.82
N LEU A 429 -12.37 -5.66 -10.17
CA LEU A 429 -12.37 -5.05 -8.84
C LEU A 429 -13.05 -3.67 -8.86
N ASP A 430 -12.72 -2.84 -9.85
CA ASP A 430 -13.32 -1.51 -10.03
C ASP A 430 -14.83 -1.60 -10.29
N ALA A 431 -15.28 -2.52 -11.15
CA ALA A 431 -16.71 -2.73 -11.41
C ALA A 431 -17.49 -3.06 -10.13
N HIS A 432 -16.94 -3.92 -9.27
CA HIS A 432 -17.57 -4.27 -7.99
C HIS A 432 -17.49 -3.13 -6.96
N CYS A 433 -16.47 -2.27 -7.03
CA CYS A 433 -16.39 -1.06 -6.19
C CYS A 433 -17.50 -0.06 -6.54
N ASP A 434 -17.76 0.13 -7.84
CA ASP A 434 -18.76 1.08 -8.32
C ASP A 434 -20.19 0.57 -8.09
N GLU A 435 -20.46 -0.71 -8.31
CA GLU A 435 -21.77 -1.31 -8.11
C GLU A 435 -22.21 -1.31 -6.63
N ARG A 436 -21.27 -1.57 -5.71
CA ARG A 436 -21.57 -1.72 -4.27
C ARG A 436 -21.39 -0.44 -3.44
N ARG A 437 -21.12 0.71 -4.09
CA ARG A 437 -20.93 2.01 -3.42
C ARG A 437 -22.16 2.46 -2.62
N GLY A 438 -23.35 1.95 -2.95
CA GLY A 438 -24.63 2.24 -2.28
C GLY A 438 -25.06 1.27 -1.17
N GLU A 439 -24.43 0.09 -1.03
CA GLU A 439 -24.92 -1.00 -0.15
C GLU A 439 -24.16 -1.12 1.18
N ARG A 440 -23.51 -0.06 1.64
CA ARG A 440 -22.62 -0.08 2.83
C ARG A 440 -23.31 -0.46 4.15
N ALA A 441 -24.64 -0.60 4.16
CA ALA A 441 -25.43 -0.97 5.34
C ALA A 441 -25.73 -2.48 5.44
N THR A 442 -25.51 -3.28 4.40
CA THR A 442 -25.76 -4.73 4.45
C THR A 442 -24.53 -5.50 4.98
N PRO A 443 -24.72 -6.65 5.65
CA PRO A 443 -23.60 -7.50 6.10
C PRO A 443 -22.65 -7.88 4.97
N ASP A 444 -23.19 -8.17 3.78
CA ASP A 444 -22.38 -8.44 2.59
C ASP A 444 -21.61 -7.19 2.16
N GLY A 445 -22.24 -6.01 2.17
CA GLY A 445 -21.58 -4.73 1.92
C GLY A 445 -20.40 -4.50 2.86
N LEU A 446 -20.53 -4.87 4.15
CA LEU A 446 -19.44 -4.79 5.12
C LEU A 446 -18.28 -5.75 4.78
N LEU A 447 -18.54 -7.01 4.38
CA LEU A 447 -17.47 -7.90 3.90
C LEU A 447 -16.70 -7.30 2.73
N TRP A 448 -17.41 -6.71 1.77
CA TRP A 448 -16.81 -6.06 0.61
C TRP A 448 -16.01 -4.81 0.99
N THR A 449 -16.48 -4.00 1.95
CA THR A 449 -15.68 -2.87 2.46
C THR A 449 -14.38 -3.35 3.12
N ALA A 450 -14.42 -4.44 3.88
CA ALA A 450 -13.24 -5.03 4.47
C ALA A 450 -12.29 -5.64 3.42
N ALA A 451 -12.84 -6.23 2.36
CA ALA A 451 -12.07 -6.76 1.24
C ALA A 451 -11.31 -5.66 0.49
N LEU A 452 -11.98 -4.58 0.15
CA LEU A 452 -11.42 -3.50 -0.66
C LEU A 452 -10.48 -2.59 0.15
N PHE A 453 -10.92 -2.19 1.35
CA PHE A 453 -10.25 -1.16 2.15
C PHE A 453 -9.54 -1.71 3.41
N GLY A 454 -9.69 -3.00 3.70
CA GLY A 454 -9.14 -3.65 4.89
C GLY A 454 -10.08 -3.57 6.10
N ALA A 455 -9.86 -4.41 7.11
CA ALA A 455 -10.79 -4.49 8.24
C ALA A 455 -10.87 -3.19 9.08
N GLY A 456 -9.91 -2.27 8.95
CA GLY A 456 -9.95 -0.94 9.57
C GLY A 456 -11.10 -0.06 9.04
N ALA A 457 -11.52 -0.26 7.79
CA ALA A 457 -12.64 0.46 7.19
C ALA A 457 -14.01 0.09 7.80
N LEU A 458 -14.07 -0.99 8.59
CA LEU A 458 -15.26 -1.38 9.36
C LEU A 458 -15.41 -0.59 10.66
N ALA A 459 -14.47 0.30 11.01
CA ALA A 459 -14.59 1.15 12.18
C ALA A 459 -15.84 2.04 12.08
N GLY A 460 -16.65 2.06 13.14
CA GLY A 460 -17.92 2.80 13.16
C GLY A 460 -19.11 2.04 12.55
N THR A 461 -18.95 0.78 12.16
CA THR A 461 -20.05 -0.09 11.69
C THR A 461 -20.45 -1.10 12.77
N VAL A 462 -21.51 -1.88 12.50
CA VAL A 462 -21.93 -3.01 13.35
C VAL A 462 -20.80 -4.03 13.57
N TRP A 463 -19.81 -4.09 12.68
CA TRP A 463 -18.66 -4.99 12.77
C TRP A 463 -17.40 -4.36 13.38
N ALA A 464 -17.51 -3.18 13.98
CA ALA A 464 -16.40 -2.53 14.66
C ALA A 464 -15.77 -3.42 15.75
N ALA A 465 -16.57 -4.26 16.44
CA ALA A 465 -16.06 -5.22 17.42
C ALA A 465 -15.16 -6.29 16.79
N HIS A 466 -15.57 -6.87 15.65
CA HIS A 466 -14.78 -7.85 14.91
C HIS A 466 -13.51 -7.22 14.31
N SER A 467 -13.61 -5.99 13.77
CA SER A 467 -12.48 -5.21 13.26
C SER A 467 -11.38 -5.01 14.31
N LYS A 468 -11.75 -4.61 15.53
CA LYS A 468 -10.82 -4.43 16.66
C LYS A 468 -10.06 -5.72 17.00
N VAL A 469 -10.75 -6.86 16.96
CA VAL A 469 -10.13 -8.18 17.21
C VAL A 469 -9.17 -8.56 16.08
N LEU A 470 -9.48 -8.23 14.84
CA LEU A 470 -8.67 -8.53 13.66
C LEU A 470 -7.44 -7.65 13.50
N MET A 471 -7.48 -6.42 14.04
CA MET A 471 -6.38 -5.46 13.98
C MET A 471 -5.44 -5.52 15.19
N ALA A 472 -5.72 -6.39 16.16
CA ALA A 472 -4.87 -6.54 17.33
C ALA A 472 -3.46 -7.04 16.95
N PRO A 473 -2.40 -6.44 17.50
CA PRO A 473 -1.04 -6.92 17.32
C PRO A 473 -0.91 -8.34 17.91
N PRO A 474 0.02 -9.17 17.39
CA PRO A 474 0.30 -10.46 17.98
C PRO A 474 0.69 -10.28 19.47
N PRO A 475 0.26 -11.19 20.37
CA PRO A 475 0.66 -11.10 21.76
C PRO A 475 2.19 -11.16 21.83
N VAL A 476 2.80 -10.13 22.41
CA VAL A 476 4.23 -10.11 22.70
C VAL A 476 4.46 -11.20 23.73
N ALA A 477 5.28 -12.21 23.40
CA ALA A 477 5.69 -13.20 24.37
C ALA A 477 6.42 -12.47 25.51
N VAL A 478 5.77 -12.38 26.67
CA VAL A 478 6.43 -11.93 27.89
C VAL A 478 7.43 -13.02 28.23
N ASN A 479 8.71 -12.77 27.93
CA ASN A 479 9.82 -13.64 28.27
C ASN A 479 9.97 -13.64 29.80
N SER A 480 9.13 -14.41 30.47
CA SER A 480 9.28 -14.71 31.89
C SER A 480 10.37 -15.76 31.98
N GLY A 481 11.57 -15.34 32.41
CA GLY A 481 12.72 -16.22 32.55
C GLY A 481 12.39 -17.45 33.37
N GLY A 482 12.47 -18.61 32.73
CA GLY A 482 12.33 -19.92 33.34
C GLY A 482 13.14 -20.91 32.51
N SER A 483 14.37 -21.16 32.94
CA SER A 483 15.24 -22.18 32.38
C SER A 483 14.68 -23.57 32.67
N SER A 484 14.25 -24.29 31.64
CA SER A 484 14.20 -25.76 31.66
C SER A 484 14.29 -26.26 30.23
N GLY A 485 15.45 -26.85 29.91
CA GLY A 485 15.71 -27.44 28.60
C GLY A 485 14.85 -28.66 28.35
N SER A 486 14.44 -28.83 27.10
CA SER A 486 14.23 -30.12 26.46
C SER A 486 14.38 -29.92 24.96
N SER A 487 15.33 -30.66 24.40
CA SER A 487 15.63 -30.77 22.99
C SER A 487 14.44 -31.37 22.25
N ASP A 488 14.07 -30.81 21.11
CA ASP A 488 13.51 -31.59 20.00
C ASP A 488 13.80 -30.87 18.68
N SER A 489 14.61 -31.55 17.87
CA SER A 489 15.08 -31.14 16.56
C SER A 489 14.13 -31.66 15.47
N TYR A 490 13.50 -30.75 14.73
CA TYR A 490 13.03 -31.03 13.37
C TYR A 490 13.27 -29.80 12.47
N THR A 491 14.02 -30.07 11.41
CA THR A 491 14.43 -29.19 10.31
C THR A 491 13.28 -28.90 9.35
N GLY A 492 13.20 -27.66 8.85
CA GLY A 492 12.36 -27.26 7.72
C GLY A 492 12.65 -25.81 7.32
N ASP A 493 13.45 -25.65 6.27
CA ASP A 493 13.91 -24.39 5.69
C ASP A 493 12.79 -23.49 5.14
N GLY A 494 12.98 -22.16 5.20
CA GLY A 494 12.34 -21.26 4.24
C GLY A 494 12.08 -19.81 4.66
N SER A 495 12.97 -18.91 4.23
CA SER A 495 12.74 -17.50 3.88
C SER A 495 12.82 -16.45 5.01
N SER A 496 14.04 -16.01 5.25
CA SER A 496 14.44 -14.78 5.94
C SER A 496 14.03 -13.51 5.16
N SER A 497 13.16 -12.68 5.73
CA SER A 497 13.03 -11.27 5.37
C SER A 497 13.87 -10.43 6.32
N SER A 498 15.07 -10.07 5.86
CA SER A 498 15.99 -9.16 6.53
C SER A 498 15.38 -7.76 6.67
N SER A 499 15.09 -7.36 7.91
CA SER A 499 14.82 -5.97 8.28
C SER A 499 16.16 -5.29 8.55
N CYS A 500 16.58 -4.38 7.67
CA CYS A 500 17.73 -3.52 7.91
C CYS A 500 17.29 -2.24 8.61
N SER A 501 17.53 -2.19 9.92
CA SER A 501 17.62 -0.95 10.69
C SER A 501 19.03 -0.40 10.53
N SER A 502 19.19 0.76 9.90
CA SER A 502 20.48 1.47 9.88
C SER A 502 20.52 2.47 11.04
N SER A 503 21.13 2.06 12.15
CA SER A 503 21.66 2.94 13.18
C SER A 503 23.07 3.39 12.77
N SER A 504 23.24 4.67 12.46
CA SER A 504 24.54 5.25 12.14
C SER A 504 25.21 5.74 13.42
N SER A 505 26.10 4.93 13.99
CA SER A 505 27.09 5.38 14.97
C SER A 505 28.42 5.60 14.24
N CYS A 506 28.75 6.85 13.93
CA CYS A 506 30.07 7.23 13.43
C CYS A 506 30.97 7.60 14.60
N SER A 507 31.99 6.77 14.84
CA SER A 507 33.17 7.12 15.62
C SER A 507 34.16 7.82 14.69
N SER A 508 34.55 9.05 15.01
CA SER A 508 35.69 9.74 14.38
C SER A 508 36.84 9.83 15.39
N SER A 509 37.95 9.19 15.04
CA SER A 509 39.24 9.39 15.68
C SER A 509 40.05 10.36 14.83
N SER A 510 40.46 11.50 15.39
CA SER A 510 41.65 12.23 14.94
C SER A 510 42.17 13.15 16.04
N CYS A 511 43.50 13.21 16.10
CA CYS A 511 44.35 13.67 17.18
C CYS A 511 44.51 15.20 17.23
N GLY A 512 44.90 15.74 18.39
CA GLY A 512 45.71 16.96 18.46
C GLY A 512 45.47 17.89 19.66
N GLY A 513 46.43 17.91 20.59
CA GLY A 513 46.97 19.19 21.09
C GLY A 513 46.56 19.67 22.49
N CYS A 514 47.55 19.68 23.38
CA CYS A 514 47.58 20.29 24.71
C CYS A 514 47.25 21.79 24.73
N SER A 515 46.73 22.32 25.85
CA SER A 515 47.43 23.26 26.74
C SER A 515 46.51 23.86 27.82
N SER A 516 47.02 23.80 29.05
CA SER A 516 46.92 24.75 30.18
C SER A 516 45.97 25.94 30.06
N ASN A 517 45.03 26.11 30.99
CA ASN A 517 45.19 26.77 32.29
C ASN A 517 43.88 26.72 33.08
#